data_AF-A0A1H6CG78-F1
#
_entry.id   AF-A0A1H6CG78-F1
#
_cell.length_a   1.000
_cell.length_b   1.000
_cell.length_c   1.000
_cell.angle_alpha   90.00
_cell.angle_beta   90.00
_cell.angle_gamma   90.00
#
_symmetry.space_group_name_H-M   'P 1'
#
loop_
_entity.id
_entity.type
_entity.pdbx_description
1 polymer ?
#
loop_
_entity_poly.entity_id
_entity_poly.type
_entity_poly.pdbx_seq_one_letter_code
_entity_poly.pdbx_strand_id
1 'polypeptide(L)'
;MKNAGLDSHNAEPLTFRAGLPLLGVFIAFMAIFLAGWTAYVTPTLQHVFGLSSTDPWRVVLNVFPGAIMLSVGYGVLRLEGIRSRDVGFSWPHARSGTAWFVGIIVVLNVLLLLVAVVTGGQLSWSYTDLTPVLIIVYALINWIFVGIAEELVARAYMQNKLIALLGGGQDRFRKALAIVVAAVLFALWHVPQRLLIGGLDVSQLPLNLLLLLVAGLVFGVLYETTRNVIFVGLLHGAYNFAPIVANVRYATEGSADIQFLLLLAVAGPVVIGVWGYYRWAHDHRTSDFRPPVAG
;
A
#
# COMPACT_ATOMS: atom_id res chain seq x y z
N MET A 1 42.77 -9.97 -1.98
CA MET A 1 41.32 -9.84 -1.71
C MET A 1 40.69 -9.31 -2.99
N LYS A 2 39.83 -10.12 -3.62
CA LYS A 2 39.27 -9.84 -4.95
C LYS A 2 38.30 -8.66 -4.87
N ASN A 3 38.51 -7.68 -5.77
CA ASN A 3 37.52 -6.68 -6.14
C ASN A 3 36.24 -7.41 -6.58
N ALA A 4 35.22 -7.41 -5.73
CA ALA A 4 33.86 -7.70 -6.15
C ALA A 4 33.39 -6.48 -6.94
N GLY A 5 33.46 -6.60 -8.27
CA GLY A 5 32.86 -5.63 -9.17
C GLY A 5 31.41 -5.39 -8.77
N LEU A 6 31.07 -4.13 -8.55
CA LEU A 6 29.70 -3.64 -8.50
C LEU A 6 29.14 -3.69 -9.92
N ASP A 7 28.94 -4.90 -10.45
CA ASP A 7 28.12 -5.09 -11.63
C ASP A 7 26.69 -4.77 -11.19
N SER A 8 26.24 -3.57 -11.52
CA SER A 8 24.87 -3.15 -11.37
C SER A 8 23.98 -4.18 -12.04
N HIS A 9 23.35 -5.04 -11.22
CA HIS A 9 22.40 -6.04 -11.68
C HIS A 9 21.23 -5.34 -12.41
N ASN A 10 21.37 -5.21 -13.72
CA ASN A 10 20.28 -4.88 -14.63
C ASN A 10 19.40 -6.13 -14.73
N ALA A 11 18.50 -6.31 -13.77
CA ALA A 11 17.41 -7.27 -13.91
C ALA A 11 16.63 -6.88 -15.16
N GLU A 12 16.49 -7.79 -16.13
CA GLU A 12 15.67 -7.51 -17.30
C GLU A 12 14.23 -7.21 -16.85
N PRO A 13 13.61 -6.15 -17.39
CA PRO A 13 12.27 -5.75 -17.00
C PRO A 13 11.25 -6.84 -17.34
N LEU A 14 10.18 -6.92 -16.54
CA LEU A 14 9.03 -7.76 -16.86
C LEU A 14 8.54 -7.46 -18.29
N THR A 15 8.44 -8.49 -19.12
CA THR A 15 7.96 -8.37 -20.49
C THR A 15 6.45 -8.52 -20.53
N PHE A 16 5.76 -7.46 -20.92
CA PHE A 16 4.30 -7.46 -21.08
C PHE A 16 3.93 -7.70 -22.55
N ARG A 17 2.97 -8.59 -22.80
CA ARG A 17 2.58 -9.01 -24.15
C ARG A 17 1.81 -7.93 -24.92
N ALA A 18 0.91 -7.22 -24.24
CA ALA A 18 0.12 -6.17 -24.88
C ALA A 18 0.92 -4.86 -24.91
N GLY A 19 0.56 -3.93 -25.80
CA GLY A 19 1.16 -2.60 -25.83
C GLY A 19 0.49 -1.62 -24.86
N LEU A 20 0.63 -0.33 -25.18
CA LEU A 20 -0.09 0.78 -24.54
C LEU A 20 -1.63 0.65 -24.55
N PRO A 21 -2.30 0.06 -25.57
CA PRO A 21 -3.77 0.02 -25.61
C PRO A 21 -4.40 -0.68 -24.41
N LEU A 22 -3.85 -1.82 -23.96
CA LEU A 22 -4.41 -2.54 -22.81
C LEU A 22 -4.26 -1.74 -21.51
N LEU A 23 -3.13 -1.04 -21.35
CA LEU A 23 -2.94 -0.14 -20.22
C LEU A 23 -3.97 1.01 -20.25
N GLY A 24 -4.23 1.59 -21.42
CA GLY A 24 -5.25 2.63 -21.58
C GLY A 24 -6.65 2.14 -21.22
N VAL A 25 -7.05 0.97 -21.72
CA VAL A 25 -8.34 0.33 -21.39
C VAL A 25 -8.44 0.03 -19.90
N PHE A 26 -7.38 -0.49 -19.30
CA PHE A 26 -7.32 -0.76 -17.87
C PHE A 26 -7.48 0.52 -17.04
N ILE A 27 -6.77 1.60 -17.39
CA ILE A 27 -6.87 2.87 -16.67
C ILE A 27 -8.28 3.47 -16.77
N ALA A 28 -8.86 3.44 -17.96
CA ALA A 28 -10.23 3.90 -18.19
C ALA A 28 -11.24 3.06 -17.39
N PHE A 29 -11.12 1.74 -17.44
CA PHE A 29 -11.95 0.83 -16.66
C PHE A 29 -11.86 1.13 -15.17
N MET A 30 -10.65 1.24 -14.60
CA MET A 30 -10.46 1.53 -13.18
C MET A 30 -11.05 2.88 -12.79
N ALA A 31 -10.87 3.92 -13.60
CA ALA A 31 -11.44 5.24 -13.33
C ALA A 31 -12.98 5.21 -13.34
N ILE A 32 -13.60 4.59 -14.36
CA ILE A 32 -15.05 4.45 -14.47
C ILE A 32 -15.60 3.61 -13.32
N PHE A 33 -14.95 2.49 -13.03
CA PHE A 33 -15.34 1.58 -11.96
C PHE A 33 -15.31 2.28 -10.59
N LEU A 34 -14.20 2.92 -10.23
CA LEU A 34 -14.06 3.60 -8.94
C LEU A 34 -15.02 4.79 -8.81
N ALA A 35 -15.18 5.59 -9.88
CA ALA A 35 -16.12 6.68 -9.89
C ALA A 35 -17.57 6.18 -9.75
N GLY A 36 -17.97 5.18 -10.53
CA GLY A 36 -19.32 4.62 -10.49
C GLY A 36 -19.62 3.90 -9.17
N TRP A 37 -18.64 3.17 -8.62
CA TRP A 37 -18.74 2.53 -7.31
C TRP A 37 -18.99 3.54 -6.21
N THR A 38 -18.22 4.63 -6.23
CA THR A 38 -18.29 5.71 -5.24
C THR A 38 -19.59 6.51 -5.37
N ALA A 39 -19.95 6.92 -6.59
CA ALA A 39 -21.06 7.83 -6.85
C ALA A 39 -22.44 7.16 -6.75
N TYR A 40 -22.53 5.88 -7.13
CA TYR A 40 -23.82 5.20 -7.27
C TYR A 40 -23.92 3.96 -6.39
N VAL A 41 -22.96 3.04 -6.48
CA VAL A 41 -23.10 1.73 -5.82
C VAL A 41 -23.03 1.85 -4.29
N THR A 42 -22.07 2.61 -3.77
CA THR A 42 -21.89 2.76 -2.31
C THR A 42 -23.12 3.39 -1.63
N PRO A 43 -23.65 4.55 -2.11
CA PRO A 43 -24.86 5.13 -1.52
C PRO A 43 -26.08 4.20 -1.65
N THR A 44 -26.24 3.49 -2.78
CA THR A 44 -27.33 2.54 -2.96
C THR A 44 -27.25 1.39 -1.96
N LEU A 45 -26.06 0.78 -1.78
CA LEU A 45 -25.89 -0.30 -0.81
C LEU A 45 -26.10 0.19 0.63
N GLN A 46 -25.62 1.40 0.95
CA GLN A 46 -25.88 2.02 2.26
C GLN A 46 -27.38 2.17 2.52
N HIS A 47 -28.14 2.68 1.53
CA HIS A 47 -29.59 2.80 1.64
C HIS A 47 -30.29 1.45 1.80
N VAL A 48 -29.93 0.45 0.97
CA VAL A 48 -30.52 -0.90 1.00
C VAL A 48 -30.28 -1.60 2.34
N PHE A 49 -29.08 -1.45 2.91
CA PHE A 49 -28.73 -2.07 4.19
C PHE A 49 -29.03 -1.18 5.41
N GLY A 50 -29.60 0.01 5.22
CA GLY A 50 -29.88 0.95 6.31
C GLY A 50 -28.63 1.48 7.03
N LEU A 51 -27.48 1.48 6.37
CA LEU A 51 -26.21 1.95 6.94
C LEU A 51 -26.09 3.47 6.75
N SER A 52 -25.87 4.19 7.85
CA SER A 52 -25.60 5.63 7.79
C SER A 52 -24.17 5.92 7.34
N SER A 53 -23.90 7.18 6.98
CA SER A 53 -22.55 7.64 6.65
C SER A 53 -21.59 7.64 7.85
N THR A 54 -22.08 7.44 9.08
CA THR A 54 -21.24 7.33 10.28
C THR A 54 -21.19 5.91 10.84
N ASP A 55 -21.95 4.97 10.26
CA ASP A 55 -21.99 3.59 10.72
C ASP A 55 -20.62 2.90 10.52
N PRO A 56 -20.00 2.33 11.57
CA PRO A 56 -18.73 1.63 11.44
C PRO A 56 -18.83 0.37 10.56
N TRP A 57 -20.00 -0.28 10.47
CA TRP A 57 -20.19 -1.46 9.64
C TRP A 57 -20.12 -1.16 8.14
N ARG A 58 -20.24 0.10 7.71
CA ARG A 58 -20.09 0.47 6.29
C ARG A 58 -18.76 0.03 5.68
N VAL A 59 -17.74 -0.19 6.50
CA VAL A 59 -16.43 -0.68 6.05
C VAL A 59 -16.55 -1.99 5.26
N VAL A 60 -17.53 -2.85 5.57
CA VAL A 60 -17.76 -4.12 4.87
C VAL A 60 -18.07 -3.94 3.39
N LEU A 61 -18.58 -2.78 2.99
CA LEU A 61 -18.85 -2.47 1.59
C LEU A 61 -17.55 -2.39 0.76
N ASN A 62 -16.39 -2.17 1.39
CA ASN A 62 -15.10 -2.14 0.70
C ASN A 62 -14.58 -3.55 0.30
N VAL A 63 -15.22 -4.63 0.79
CA VAL A 63 -14.91 -5.99 0.32
C VAL A 63 -15.18 -6.14 -1.16
N PHE A 64 -16.29 -5.56 -1.65
CA PHE A 64 -16.70 -5.66 -3.05
C PHE A 64 -15.71 -5.01 -4.03
N PRO A 65 -15.35 -3.71 -3.90
CA PRO A 65 -14.40 -3.11 -4.81
C PRO A 65 -13.01 -3.73 -4.66
N GLY A 66 -12.62 -4.13 -3.45
CA GLY A 66 -11.39 -4.88 -3.22
C GLY A 66 -11.34 -6.20 -3.98
N ALA A 67 -12.40 -7.00 -3.91
CA ALA A 67 -12.48 -8.28 -4.63
C ALA A 67 -12.48 -8.08 -6.16
N ILE A 68 -13.15 -7.05 -6.67
CA ILE A 68 -13.13 -6.69 -8.09
C ILE A 68 -11.72 -6.28 -8.51
N MET A 69 -11.06 -5.41 -7.75
CA MET A 69 -9.68 -4.98 -8.02
C MET A 69 -8.69 -6.14 -7.99
N LEU A 70 -8.80 -7.05 -7.01
CA LEU A 70 -8.00 -8.28 -6.97
C LEU A 70 -8.22 -9.14 -8.22
N SER A 71 -9.47 -9.32 -8.61
CA SER A 71 -9.84 -10.13 -9.78
C SER A 71 -9.34 -9.52 -11.09
N VAL A 72 -9.50 -8.21 -11.25
CA VAL A 72 -9.06 -7.45 -12.43
C VAL A 72 -7.53 -7.39 -12.49
N GLY A 73 -6.86 -7.07 -11.37
CA GLY A 73 -5.41 -7.06 -11.27
C GLY A 73 -4.80 -8.43 -11.58
N TYR A 74 -5.37 -9.49 -11.02
CA TYR A 74 -4.95 -10.86 -11.35
C TYR A 74 -5.22 -11.20 -12.81
N GLY A 75 -6.41 -10.88 -13.33
CA GLY A 75 -6.81 -11.17 -14.70
C GLY A 75 -5.90 -10.47 -15.73
N VAL A 76 -5.63 -9.19 -15.56
CA VAL A 76 -4.79 -8.43 -16.49
C VAL A 76 -3.34 -8.92 -16.49
N LEU A 77 -2.79 -9.32 -15.33
CA LEU A 77 -1.48 -9.96 -15.27
C LEU A 77 -1.46 -11.26 -16.09
N ARG A 78 -2.52 -12.08 -16.01
CA ARG A 78 -2.62 -13.32 -16.79
C ARG A 78 -2.75 -13.06 -18.29
N LEU A 79 -3.53 -12.06 -18.70
CA LEU A 79 -3.64 -11.65 -20.11
C LEU A 79 -2.29 -11.21 -20.67
N GLU A 80 -1.45 -10.60 -19.83
CA GLU A 80 -0.11 -10.12 -20.18
C GLU A 80 0.96 -11.20 -20.08
N GLY A 81 0.60 -12.43 -19.69
CA GLY A 81 1.53 -13.54 -19.51
C GLY A 81 2.41 -13.44 -18.26
N ILE A 82 2.10 -12.52 -17.34
CA ILE A 82 2.84 -12.33 -16.09
C ILE A 82 2.31 -13.29 -15.03
N ARG A 83 3.21 -14.05 -14.38
CA ARG A 83 2.81 -14.92 -13.28
C ARG A 83 2.73 -14.09 -12.02
N SER A 84 1.79 -14.42 -11.13
CA SER A 84 1.62 -13.73 -9.85
C SER A 84 2.89 -13.69 -9.00
N ARG A 85 3.73 -14.74 -9.09
CA ARG A 85 5.02 -14.77 -8.40
C ARG A 85 6.00 -13.69 -8.88
N ASP A 86 5.94 -13.30 -10.15
CA ASP A 86 6.90 -12.37 -10.78
C ASP A 86 6.70 -10.92 -10.30
N VAL A 87 5.55 -10.65 -9.68
CA VAL A 87 5.17 -9.37 -9.09
C VAL A 87 5.07 -9.42 -7.56
N GLY A 88 5.53 -10.51 -6.96
CA GLY A 88 5.53 -10.70 -5.52
C GLY A 88 4.17 -11.06 -4.91
N PHE A 89 3.25 -11.59 -5.72
CA PHE A 89 1.95 -12.09 -5.30
C PHE A 89 1.95 -13.62 -5.28
N SER A 90 2.58 -14.22 -4.26
CA SER A 90 2.59 -15.67 -4.06
C SER A 90 2.75 -16.03 -2.59
N TRP A 91 2.53 -17.30 -2.24
CA TRP A 91 2.60 -17.76 -0.84
C TRP A 91 3.94 -17.48 -0.13
N PRO A 92 5.13 -17.71 -0.75
CA PRO A 92 6.39 -17.32 -0.13
C PRO A 92 6.47 -15.83 0.21
N HIS A 93 5.95 -14.97 -0.67
CA HIS A 93 5.90 -13.52 -0.46
C HIS A 93 4.90 -13.14 0.63
N ALA A 94 3.76 -13.84 0.69
CA ALA A 94 2.77 -13.64 1.74
C ALA A 94 3.38 -13.97 3.10
N ARG A 95 3.99 -15.16 3.23
CA ARG A 95 4.62 -15.59 4.49
C ARG A 95 5.71 -14.62 4.95
N SER A 96 6.65 -14.24 4.08
CA SER A 96 7.73 -13.34 4.47
C SER A 96 7.22 -11.92 4.74
N GLY A 97 6.36 -11.40 3.86
CA GLY A 97 5.79 -10.06 3.99
C GLY A 97 4.96 -9.91 5.26
N THR A 98 4.07 -10.87 5.54
CA THR A 98 3.26 -10.87 6.77
C THR A 98 4.12 -11.02 8.02
N ALA A 99 5.13 -11.90 8.03
CA ALA A 99 6.00 -12.07 9.19
C ALA A 99 6.74 -10.77 9.55
N TRP A 100 7.31 -10.09 8.55
CA TRP A 100 7.98 -8.80 8.75
C TRP A 100 7.02 -7.69 9.17
N PHE A 101 5.85 -7.62 8.53
CA PHE A 101 4.81 -6.67 8.89
C PHE A 101 4.35 -6.83 10.35
N VAL A 102 4.07 -8.07 10.78
CA VAL A 102 3.73 -8.36 12.18
C VAL A 102 4.87 -7.98 13.12
N GLY A 103 6.12 -8.28 12.75
CA GLY A 103 7.30 -7.85 13.52
C GLY A 103 7.37 -6.34 13.72
N ILE A 104 7.14 -5.55 12.66
CA ILE A 104 7.08 -4.08 12.72
C ILE A 104 5.99 -3.62 13.69
N ILE A 105 4.78 -4.20 13.60
CA ILE A 105 3.65 -3.86 14.47
C ILE A 105 3.96 -4.12 15.94
N VAL A 106 4.55 -5.29 16.24
CA VAL A 106 4.89 -5.69 17.61
C VAL A 106 5.92 -4.71 18.17
N VAL A 107 7.01 -4.44 17.43
CA VAL A 107 8.04 -3.51 17.87
C VAL A 107 7.46 -2.10 18.08
N LEU A 108 6.63 -1.62 17.16
CA LEU A 108 5.96 -0.33 17.26
C LEU A 108 5.13 -0.20 18.54
N ASN A 109 4.25 -1.18 18.82
CA ASN A 109 3.39 -1.12 20.01
C ASN A 109 4.21 -1.25 21.30
N VAL A 110 5.28 -2.06 21.30
CA VAL A 110 6.22 -2.16 22.43
C VAL A 110 6.94 -0.83 22.66
N LEU A 111 7.42 -0.15 21.61
CA LEU A 111 8.08 1.15 21.76
C LEU A 111 7.11 2.22 22.25
N LEU A 112 5.86 2.25 21.78
CA LEU A 112 4.85 3.17 22.30
C LEU A 112 4.56 2.93 23.78
N LEU A 113 4.46 1.67 24.20
CA LEU A 113 4.33 1.29 25.60
C LEU A 113 5.53 1.77 26.42
N LEU A 114 6.76 1.55 25.93
CA LEU A 114 7.98 1.99 26.61
C LEU A 114 8.07 3.51 26.73
N VAL A 115 7.71 4.25 25.66
CA VAL A 115 7.66 5.72 25.70
C VAL A 115 6.68 6.15 26.79
N ALA A 116 5.46 5.61 26.83
CA ALA A 116 4.48 5.95 27.86
C ALA A 116 5.00 5.72 29.28
N VAL A 117 5.67 4.59 29.54
CA VAL A 117 6.24 4.28 30.85
C VAL A 117 7.36 5.27 31.23
N VAL A 118 8.26 5.59 30.30
CA VAL A 118 9.43 6.44 30.56
C VAL A 118 9.03 7.91 30.74
N THR A 119 8.02 8.38 30.03
CA THR A 119 7.60 9.79 30.05
C THR A 119 6.45 10.07 31.02
N GLY A 120 5.92 9.03 31.68
CA GLY A 120 4.73 9.14 32.54
C GLY A 120 3.42 9.37 31.76
N GLY A 121 3.39 9.01 30.47
CA GLY A 121 2.20 9.06 29.63
C GLY A 121 1.13 8.04 30.05
N GLN A 122 -0.14 8.39 29.86
CA GLN A 122 -1.24 7.47 30.09
C GLN A 122 -1.52 6.64 28.83
N LEU A 123 -1.65 5.33 29.01
CA LEU A 123 -2.06 4.44 27.93
C LEU A 123 -3.58 4.47 27.80
N SER A 124 -4.04 4.64 26.58
CA SER A 124 -5.45 4.52 26.20
C SER A 124 -5.58 3.54 25.05
N TRP A 125 -6.71 2.85 24.98
CA TRP A 125 -7.01 2.01 23.83
C TRP A 125 -7.22 2.90 22.60
N SER A 126 -6.62 2.55 21.46
CA SER A 126 -6.71 3.42 20.28
C SER A 126 -8.07 3.42 19.60
N TYR A 127 -8.88 2.39 19.85
CA TYR A 127 -10.16 2.18 19.19
C TYR A 127 -11.29 2.08 20.22
N THR A 128 -11.38 3.03 21.15
CA THR A 128 -12.43 3.04 22.19
C THR A 128 -13.84 2.97 21.62
N ASP A 129 -14.02 3.45 20.39
CA ASP A 129 -15.32 3.56 19.74
C ASP A 129 -15.69 2.33 18.91
N LEU A 130 -14.79 1.33 18.84
CA LEU A 130 -14.99 0.09 18.09
C LEU A 130 -15.00 -1.12 19.01
N THR A 131 -15.90 -2.06 18.73
CA THR A 131 -15.86 -3.38 19.38
C THR A 131 -14.63 -4.16 18.90
N PRO A 132 -14.11 -5.14 19.68
CA PRO A 132 -13.01 -5.99 19.24
C PRO A 132 -13.25 -6.68 17.90
N VAL A 133 -14.50 -7.09 17.64
CA VAL A 133 -14.92 -7.69 16.36
C VAL A 133 -14.76 -6.68 15.22
N LEU A 134 -15.23 -5.44 15.40
CA LEU A 134 -15.09 -4.40 14.39
C LEU A 134 -13.63 -4.05 14.12
N ILE A 135 -12.76 -4.02 15.13
CA ILE A 135 -11.32 -3.80 14.92
C ILE A 135 -10.74 -4.86 13.97
N ILE A 136 -11.08 -6.13 14.17
CA ILE A 136 -10.63 -7.23 13.31
C ILE A 136 -11.20 -7.06 11.89
N VAL A 137 -12.48 -6.71 11.77
CA VAL A 137 -13.14 -6.46 10.47
C VAL A 137 -12.46 -5.31 9.71
N TYR A 138 -12.20 -4.19 10.39
CA TYR A 138 -11.49 -3.04 9.82
C TYR A 138 -10.08 -3.42 9.39
N ALA A 139 -9.32 -4.15 10.21
CA ALA A 139 -7.98 -4.61 9.87
C ALA A 139 -8.00 -5.50 8.63
N LEU A 140 -8.86 -6.54 8.59
CA LEU A 140 -8.94 -7.45 7.45
C LEU A 140 -9.32 -6.73 6.16
N ILE A 141 -10.32 -5.84 6.21
CA ILE A 141 -10.77 -5.11 5.04
C ILE A 141 -9.71 -4.14 4.55
N ASN A 142 -9.14 -3.31 5.43
CA ASN A 142 -8.16 -2.33 5.00
C ASN A 142 -6.84 -2.99 4.57
N TRP A 143 -6.41 -4.07 5.22
CA TRP A 143 -5.14 -4.72 4.91
C TRP A 143 -5.21 -5.58 3.65
N ILE A 144 -6.32 -6.29 3.44
CA ILE A 144 -6.44 -7.23 2.32
C ILE A 144 -7.20 -6.59 1.15
N PHE A 145 -8.43 -6.14 1.40
CA PHE A 145 -9.33 -5.71 0.33
C PHE A 145 -9.09 -4.28 -0.13
N VAL A 146 -8.42 -3.45 0.68
CA VAL A 146 -7.99 -2.12 0.26
C VAL A 146 -6.51 -2.17 -0.11
N GLY A 147 -5.62 -2.36 0.87
CA GLY A 147 -4.18 -2.30 0.69
C GLY A 147 -3.65 -3.26 -0.38
N ILE A 148 -3.77 -4.59 -0.17
CA ILE A 148 -3.26 -5.57 -1.15
C ILE A 148 -3.96 -5.46 -2.51
N ALA A 149 -5.28 -5.23 -2.54
CA ALA A 149 -6.04 -5.11 -3.77
C ALA A 149 -5.57 -3.92 -4.63
N GLU A 150 -5.45 -2.74 -4.02
CA GLU A 150 -5.00 -1.54 -4.71
C GLU A 150 -3.55 -1.66 -5.15
N GLU A 151 -2.66 -2.20 -4.32
CA GLU A 151 -1.25 -2.36 -4.70
C GLU A 151 -1.05 -3.42 -5.81
N LEU A 152 -1.93 -4.43 -5.92
CA LEU A 152 -1.91 -5.36 -7.05
C LEU A 152 -2.23 -4.64 -8.37
N VAL A 153 -3.23 -3.77 -8.37
CA VAL A 153 -3.63 -3.00 -9.56
C VAL A 153 -2.58 -1.91 -9.87
N ALA A 154 -2.16 -1.16 -8.85
CA ALA A 154 -1.30 0.01 -9.01
C ALA A 154 0.19 -0.35 -9.21
N ARG A 155 0.72 -1.33 -8.48
CA ARG A 155 2.15 -1.66 -8.54
C ARG A 155 2.42 -2.87 -9.41
N ALA A 156 1.77 -3.97 -9.08
CA ALA A 156 2.04 -5.23 -9.75
C ALA A 156 1.73 -5.13 -11.24
N TYR A 157 0.64 -4.45 -11.61
CA TYR A 157 0.32 -4.17 -13.00
C TYR A 157 0.77 -2.78 -13.48
N MET A 158 0.08 -1.69 -13.09
CA MET A 158 0.24 -0.37 -13.72
C MET A 158 1.68 0.16 -13.68
N GLN A 159 2.33 0.16 -12.51
CA GLN A 159 3.72 0.64 -12.38
C GLN A 159 4.70 -0.21 -13.19
N ASN A 160 4.67 -1.54 -13.05
CA ASN A 160 5.57 -2.42 -13.82
C ASN A 160 5.33 -2.27 -15.33
N LYS A 161 4.08 -2.10 -15.76
CA LYS A 161 3.72 -1.89 -17.15
C LYS A 161 4.31 -0.58 -17.69
N LEU A 162 4.19 0.50 -16.94
CA LEU A 162 4.80 1.79 -17.28
C LEU A 162 6.33 1.72 -17.32
N ILE A 163 6.95 1.01 -16.37
CA ILE A 163 8.41 0.78 -16.37
C ILE A 163 8.82 0.05 -17.65
N ALA A 164 8.11 -1.00 -18.04
CA ALA A 164 8.39 -1.74 -19.26
C ALA A 164 8.22 -0.88 -20.52
N LEU A 165 7.10 -0.15 -20.64
CA LEU A 165 6.80 0.70 -21.80
C LEU A 165 7.79 1.86 -21.97
N LEU A 166 8.28 2.42 -20.86
CA LEU A 166 9.28 3.49 -20.89
C LEU A 166 10.72 2.96 -21.01
N GLY A 167 10.95 1.65 -20.97
CA GLY A 167 12.30 1.08 -20.97
C GLY A 167 13.07 1.31 -19.66
N GLY A 168 12.36 1.49 -18.54
CA GLY A 168 12.92 1.71 -17.21
C GLY A 168 13.68 0.50 -16.63
N GLY A 169 13.67 -0.66 -17.31
CA GLY A 169 14.55 -1.77 -16.94
C GLY A 169 16.03 -1.48 -17.16
N GLN A 170 16.35 -0.65 -18.15
CA GLN A 170 17.74 -0.32 -18.54
C GLN A 170 18.14 1.10 -18.12
N ASP A 171 17.18 1.93 -17.72
CA ASP A 171 17.38 3.35 -17.44
C ASP A 171 16.69 3.74 -16.12
N ARG A 172 17.50 4.16 -15.14
CA ARG A 172 17.02 4.56 -13.81
C ARG A 172 16.15 5.80 -13.84
N PHE A 173 16.42 6.75 -14.73
CA PHE A 173 15.60 7.96 -14.87
C PHE A 173 14.24 7.59 -15.44
N ARG A 174 14.18 6.73 -16.46
CA ARG A 174 12.91 6.26 -17.04
C ARG A 174 12.11 5.41 -16.07
N LYS A 175 12.79 4.62 -15.23
CA LYS A 175 12.15 3.90 -14.11
C LYS A 175 11.51 4.86 -13.11
N ALA A 176 12.27 5.86 -12.66
CA ALA A 176 11.75 6.87 -11.74
C ALA A 176 10.56 7.62 -12.34
N LEU A 177 10.64 8.02 -13.61
CA LEU A 177 9.53 8.64 -14.34
C LEU A 177 8.29 7.73 -14.38
N ALA A 178 8.46 6.43 -14.66
CA ALA A 178 7.35 5.48 -14.66
C ALA A 178 6.67 5.37 -13.28
N ILE A 179 7.45 5.36 -12.20
CA ILE A 179 6.93 5.34 -10.82
C ILE A 179 6.17 6.64 -10.52
N VAL A 180 6.70 7.78 -10.93
CA VAL A 180 6.02 9.09 -10.78
C VAL A 180 4.69 9.10 -11.53
N VAL A 181 4.67 8.66 -12.80
CA VAL A 181 3.43 8.59 -13.60
C VAL A 181 2.41 7.65 -12.94
N ALA A 182 2.85 6.48 -12.46
CA ALA A 182 1.96 5.56 -11.74
C ALA A 182 1.39 6.18 -10.45
N ALA A 183 2.20 6.92 -9.69
CA ALA A 183 1.77 7.60 -8.48
C ALA A 183 0.78 8.74 -8.76
N VAL A 184 0.97 9.49 -9.86
CA VAL A 184 0.03 10.52 -10.32
C VAL A 184 -1.32 9.88 -10.69
N LEU A 185 -1.32 8.81 -11.49
CA LEU A 185 -2.55 8.11 -11.87
C LEU A 185 -3.28 7.54 -10.65
N PHE A 186 -2.53 6.96 -9.71
CA PHE A 186 -3.07 6.49 -8.44
C PHE A 186 -3.75 7.61 -7.65
N ALA A 187 -3.11 8.77 -7.51
CA ALA A 187 -3.70 9.93 -6.83
C ALA A 187 -4.97 10.41 -7.54
N LEU A 188 -4.97 10.47 -8.87
CA LEU A 188 -6.13 10.91 -9.66
C LEU A 188 -7.34 9.97 -9.54
N TRP A 189 -7.14 8.66 -9.42
CA TRP A 189 -8.23 7.71 -9.19
C TRP A 189 -8.98 7.93 -7.88
N HIS A 190 -8.39 8.64 -6.92
CA HIS A 190 -9.02 8.94 -5.65
C HIS A 190 -9.94 10.17 -5.71
N VAL A 191 -9.87 11.01 -6.75
CA VAL A 191 -10.66 12.25 -6.83
C VAL A 191 -12.15 12.01 -6.57
N PRO A 192 -12.83 11.04 -7.20
CA PRO A 192 -14.24 10.79 -6.93
C PRO A 192 -14.50 10.41 -5.46
N GLN A 193 -13.67 9.53 -4.90
CA GLN A 193 -13.79 9.10 -3.51
C GLN A 193 -13.60 10.26 -2.53
N ARG A 194 -12.64 11.15 -2.79
CA ARG A 194 -12.34 12.32 -1.94
C ARG A 194 -13.49 13.31 -1.92
N LEU A 195 -14.08 13.61 -3.07
CA LEU A 195 -15.17 14.58 -3.18
C LEU A 195 -16.51 13.99 -2.71
N LEU A 196 -16.86 12.77 -3.15
CA LEU A 196 -18.20 12.22 -2.98
C LEU A 196 -18.41 11.48 -1.66
N ILE A 197 -17.36 10.84 -1.12
CA ILE A 197 -17.44 10.07 0.14
C ILE A 197 -16.65 10.75 1.25
N GLY A 198 -15.47 11.27 0.92
CA GLY A 198 -14.65 12.04 1.86
C GLY A 198 -15.24 13.40 2.20
N GLY A 199 -16.17 13.93 1.38
CA GLY A 199 -16.79 15.24 1.58
C GLY A 199 -15.79 16.39 1.52
N LEU A 200 -14.64 16.20 0.86
CA LEU A 200 -13.63 17.24 0.73
C LEU A 200 -14.13 18.36 -0.19
N ASP A 201 -13.91 19.60 0.22
CA ASP A 201 -14.12 20.75 -0.63
C ASP A 201 -13.13 20.74 -1.80
N VAL A 202 -13.55 21.23 -2.96
CA VAL A 202 -12.70 21.29 -4.17
C VAL A 202 -11.41 22.09 -3.91
N SER A 203 -11.45 23.09 -3.03
CA SER A 203 -10.28 23.88 -2.64
C SER A 203 -9.23 23.09 -1.84
N GLN A 204 -9.64 22.03 -1.15
CA GLN A 204 -8.76 21.14 -0.36
C GLN A 204 -8.15 20.02 -1.21
N LEU A 205 -8.73 19.77 -2.39
CA LEU A 205 -8.32 18.68 -3.27
C LEU A 205 -6.84 18.73 -3.67
N PRO A 206 -6.21 19.89 -4.01
CA PRO A 206 -4.82 19.91 -4.42
C PRO A 206 -3.85 19.41 -3.34
N LEU A 207 -4.02 19.85 -2.08
CA LEU A 207 -3.19 19.38 -0.97
C LEU A 207 -3.44 17.89 -0.70
N ASN A 208 -4.69 17.44 -0.75
CA ASN A 208 -5.02 16.03 -0.57
C ASN A 208 -4.39 15.13 -1.65
N LEU A 209 -4.43 15.57 -2.91
CA LEU A 209 -3.79 14.89 -4.03
C LEU A 209 -2.27 14.89 -3.94
N LEU A 210 -1.67 15.96 -3.41
CA LEU A 210 -0.23 15.99 -3.13
C LEU A 210 0.16 14.95 -2.09
N LEU A 211 -0.60 14.83 -0.99
CA LEU A 211 -0.36 13.81 0.03
C LEU A 211 -0.52 12.39 -0.53
N LEU A 212 -1.54 12.17 -1.37
CA LEU A 212 -1.74 10.90 -2.08
C LEU A 212 -0.62 10.59 -3.07
N LEU A 213 -0.10 11.61 -3.78
CA LEU A 213 1.04 11.46 -4.67
C LEU A 213 2.28 11.04 -3.87
N VAL A 214 2.55 11.69 -2.73
CA VAL A 214 3.66 11.31 -1.85
C VAL A 214 3.50 9.87 -1.34
N ALA A 215 2.31 9.49 -0.86
CA ALA A 215 2.04 8.12 -0.45
C ALA A 215 2.23 7.12 -1.61
N GLY A 216 1.72 7.45 -2.80
CA GLY A 216 1.87 6.64 -4.00
C GLY A 216 3.33 6.48 -4.45
N LEU A 217 4.15 7.51 -4.29
CA LEU A 217 5.60 7.45 -4.52
C LEU A 217 6.30 6.56 -3.49
N VAL A 218 5.96 6.72 -2.21
CA VAL A 218 6.52 5.88 -1.13
C VAL A 218 6.20 4.41 -1.39
N PHE A 219 4.93 4.05 -1.61
CA PHE A 219 4.56 2.66 -1.91
C PHE A 219 5.16 2.17 -3.24
N GLY A 220 5.26 3.04 -4.24
CA GLY A 220 5.91 2.71 -5.52
C GLY A 220 7.39 2.35 -5.37
N VAL A 221 8.15 3.13 -4.58
CA VAL A 221 9.56 2.87 -4.28
C VAL A 221 9.71 1.65 -3.37
N LEU A 222 8.84 1.49 -2.37
CA LEU A 222 8.84 0.30 -1.50
C LEU A 222 8.59 -0.96 -2.32
N TYR A 223 7.66 -0.93 -3.26
CA TYR A 223 7.42 -2.06 -4.15
C TYR A 223 8.64 -2.36 -5.02
N GLU A 224 9.23 -1.34 -5.65
CA GLU A 224 10.39 -1.52 -6.52
C GLU A 224 11.59 -2.10 -5.77
N THR A 225 11.81 -1.65 -4.53
CA THR A 225 12.93 -2.11 -3.70
C THR A 225 12.68 -3.48 -3.06
N THR A 226 11.43 -3.85 -2.75
CA THR A 226 11.14 -5.10 -2.04
C THR A 226 10.62 -6.23 -2.93
N ARG A 227 10.12 -5.90 -4.12
CA ARG A 227 9.45 -6.81 -5.07
C ARG A 227 8.39 -7.69 -4.40
N ASN A 228 7.69 -7.17 -3.39
CA ASN A 228 6.64 -7.88 -2.67
C ASN A 228 5.38 -7.01 -2.55
N VAL A 229 4.42 -7.23 -3.45
CA VAL A 229 3.15 -6.49 -3.42
C VAL A 229 2.33 -6.76 -2.16
N ILE A 230 2.45 -7.95 -1.56
CA ILE A 230 1.71 -8.28 -0.33
C ILE A 230 2.26 -7.46 0.84
N PHE A 231 3.58 -7.38 0.98
CA PHE A 231 4.21 -6.56 2.03
C PHE A 231 3.83 -5.08 1.91
N VAL A 232 3.92 -4.52 0.69
CA VAL A 232 3.53 -3.12 0.44
C VAL A 232 2.03 -2.92 0.66
N GLY A 233 1.20 -3.87 0.23
CA GLY A 233 -0.24 -3.86 0.45
C GLY A 233 -0.62 -3.86 1.93
N LEU A 234 0.09 -4.63 2.77
CA LEU A 234 -0.12 -4.60 4.22
C LEU A 234 0.29 -3.24 4.83
N LEU A 235 1.41 -2.65 4.39
CA LEU A 235 1.81 -1.32 4.83
C LEU A 235 0.84 -0.22 4.39
N HIS A 236 0.32 -0.30 3.16
CA HIS A 236 -0.74 0.58 2.68
C HIS A 236 -2.02 0.39 3.50
N GLY A 237 -2.46 -0.86 3.71
CA GLY A 237 -3.62 -1.11 4.56
C GLY A 237 -3.43 -0.61 5.99
N ALA A 238 -2.22 -0.68 6.55
CA ALA A 238 -1.88 -0.10 7.83
C ALA A 238 -1.89 1.44 7.81
N TYR A 239 -1.59 2.07 6.68
CA TYR A 239 -1.79 3.52 6.53
C TYR A 239 -3.29 3.88 6.62
N ASN A 240 -4.18 3.03 6.09
CA ASN A 240 -5.62 3.26 6.14
C ASN A 240 -6.26 2.88 7.48
N PHE A 241 -5.75 1.82 8.12
CA PHE A 241 -6.13 1.40 9.46
C PHE A 241 -4.88 1.00 10.24
N ALA A 242 -4.32 1.99 10.94
CA ALA A 242 -3.10 1.83 11.72
C ALA A 242 -3.24 0.66 12.69
N PRO A 243 -2.23 -0.21 12.87
CA PRO A 243 -2.24 -1.32 13.84
C PRO A 243 -1.72 -0.87 15.22
N ILE A 244 -2.09 0.34 15.64
CA ILE A 244 -1.63 0.95 16.89
C ILE A 244 -2.69 0.66 17.94
N VAL A 245 -2.40 -0.25 18.87
CA VAL A 245 -3.36 -0.71 19.88
C VAL A 245 -3.35 0.18 21.11
N ALA A 246 -2.18 0.72 21.46
CA ALA A 246 -1.98 1.59 22.60
C ALA A 246 -1.65 3.02 22.15
N ASN A 247 -2.54 3.96 22.44
CA ASN A 247 -2.32 5.38 22.26
C ASN A 247 -1.77 5.99 23.55
N VAL A 248 -0.70 6.78 23.42
CA VAL A 248 -0.10 7.50 24.54
C VAL A 248 -0.72 8.90 24.63
N ARG A 249 -1.32 9.22 25.78
CA ARG A 249 -1.95 10.52 26.05
C ARG A 249 -1.26 11.25 27.19
N TYR A 250 -1.28 12.58 27.10
CA TYR A 250 -0.78 13.49 28.13
C TYR A 250 -1.85 14.52 28.47
N ALA A 251 -1.86 15.02 29.70
CA ALA A 251 -2.85 15.99 30.17
C ALA A 251 -2.68 17.38 29.55
N THR A 252 -1.44 17.73 29.18
CA THR A 252 -1.08 18.90 28.38
C THR A 252 -0.34 18.42 27.13
N GLU A 253 -0.25 19.27 26.11
CA GLU A 253 0.61 18.96 24.96
C GLU A 253 2.01 18.58 25.46
N GLY A 254 2.44 17.36 25.15
CA GLY A 254 3.72 16.85 25.58
C GLY A 254 4.85 17.74 25.06
N SER A 255 5.98 17.79 25.78
CA SER A 255 7.15 18.56 25.34
C SER A 255 7.59 18.12 23.93
N ALA A 256 8.31 19.00 23.23
CA ALA A 256 8.85 18.68 21.90
C ALA A 256 9.64 17.36 21.89
N ASP A 257 10.37 17.08 22.97
CA ASP A 257 11.12 15.84 23.15
C ASP A 257 10.20 14.60 23.20
N ILE A 258 9.06 14.70 23.89
CA ILE A 258 8.07 13.62 23.95
C ILE A 258 7.45 13.38 22.59
N GLN A 259 7.09 14.44 21.86
CA GLN A 259 6.55 14.32 20.50
C GLN A 259 7.57 13.68 19.55
N PHE A 260 8.84 14.05 19.69
CA PHE A 260 9.93 13.44 18.93
C PHE A 260 10.13 11.96 19.27
N LEU A 261 10.07 11.58 20.54
CA LEU A 261 10.13 10.17 20.96
C LEU A 261 8.96 9.34 20.42
N LEU A 262 7.74 9.88 20.43
CA LEU A 262 6.58 9.22 19.84
C LEU A 262 6.73 9.06 18.32
N LEU A 263 7.23 10.10 17.63
CA LEU A 263 7.53 10.01 16.21
C LEU A 263 8.56 8.91 15.93
N LEU A 264 9.64 8.82 16.71
CA LEU A 264 10.63 7.75 16.57
C LEU A 264 10.05 6.36 16.87
N ALA A 265 9.18 6.25 17.88
CA ALA A 265 8.52 4.98 18.22
C ALA A 265 7.59 4.48 17.12
N VAL A 266 6.99 5.38 16.33
CA VAL A 266 6.12 5.04 15.20
C VAL A 266 6.93 4.85 13.91
N ALA A 267 7.71 5.85 13.52
CA ALA A 267 8.43 5.86 12.25
C ALA A 267 9.66 4.94 12.26
N GLY A 268 10.36 4.83 13.39
CA GLY A 268 11.58 4.03 13.53
C GLY A 268 11.38 2.56 13.16
N PRO A 269 10.43 1.84 13.78
CA PRO A 269 10.15 0.44 13.44
C PRO A 269 9.76 0.24 11.99
N VAL A 270 9.00 1.17 11.41
CA VAL A 270 8.60 1.10 9.99
C VAL A 270 9.84 1.24 9.10
N VAL A 271 10.66 2.29 9.30
CA VAL A 271 11.86 2.53 8.49
C VAL A 271 12.88 1.39 8.64
N ILE A 272 13.20 1.01 9.87
CA ILE A 272 14.17 -0.06 10.17
C ILE A 272 13.65 -1.40 9.68
N GLY A 273 12.36 -1.71 9.90
CA GLY A 273 11.76 -2.97 9.47
C GLY A 273 11.67 -3.10 7.96
N VAL A 274 11.29 -2.02 7.26
CA VAL A 274 11.32 -1.97 5.78
C VAL A 274 12.74 -2.17 5.26
N TRP A 275 13.72 -1.47 5.83
CA TRP A 275 15.11 -1.60 5.40
C TRP A 275 15.68 -2.99 5.69
N GLY A 276 15.35 -3.56 6.86
CA GLY A 276 15.70 -4.92 7.23
C GLY A 276 15.06 -5.94 6.28
N TYR A 277 13.80 -5.74 5.93
CA TYR A 277 13.10 -6.58 4.95
C TYR A 277 13.74 -6.49 3.56
N TYR A 278 14.08 -5.28 3.11
CA TYR A 278 14.79 -5.05 1.85
C TYR A 278 16.09 -5.85 1.80
N ARG A 279 16.94 -5.74 2.84
CA ARG A 279 18.20 -6.49 2.92
C ARG A 279 17.97 -7.99 2.94
N TRP A 280 17.07 -8.46 3.82
CA TRP A 280 16.75 -9.88 3.92
C TRP A 280 16.25 -10.46 2.57
N ALA A 281 15.37 -9.74 1.88
CA ALA A 281 14.82 -10.16 0.61
C ALA A 281 15.91 -10.24 -0.47
N HIS A 282 16.85 -9.30 -0.49
CA HIS A 282 17.96 -9.30 -1.43
C HIS A 282 18.90 -10.49 -1.23
N ASP A 283 19.07 -10.94 0.01
CA ASP A 283 19.91 -12.10 0.35
C ASP A 283 19.20 -13.45 0.11
N HIS A 284 17.90 -13.53 0.41
CA HIS A 284 17.15 -14.81 0.45
C HIS A 284 16.22 -15.03 -0.74
N ARG A 285 15.95 -13.99 -1.53
CA ARG A 285 15.06 -14.04 -2.70
C ARG A 285 15.67 -13.36 -3.91
N THR A 286 16.93 -13.71 -4.17
CA THR A 286 17.70 -13.14 -5.29
C THR A 286 17.00 -13.28 -6.64
N SER A 287 16.15 -14.30 -6.82
CA SER A 287 15.37 -14.50 -8.04
C SER A 287 14.36 -13.39 -8.32
N ASP A 288 13.82 -12.74 -7.28
CA ASP A 288 12.81 -11.68 -7.44
C ASP A 288 13.42 -10.40 -8.02
N PHE A 289 14.75 -10.28 -7.90
CA PHE A 289 15.59 -9.19 -8.37
C PHE A 289 16.47 -9.59 -9.56
N ARG A 290 16.28 -10.79 -10.12
CA ARG A 290 17.01 -11.30 -11.27
C ARG A 290 16.04 -11.57 -12.42
N PRO A 291 16.51 -11.57 -13.68
CA PRO A 291 15.66 -11.92 -14.81
C PRO A 291 15.06 -13.33 -14.62
N PRO A 292 13.81 -13.58 -15.05
CA PRO A 292 13.34 -14.94 -15.26
C PRO A 292 14.23 -15.57 -16.33
N VAL A 293 14.96 -16.65 -15.98
CA VAL A 293 15.70 -17.42 -16.99
C VAL A 293 14.69 -18.01 -17.95
N ALA A 294 14.85 -17.72 -19.25
CA ALA A 294 14.05 -18.36 -20.29
C ALA A 294 14.23 -19.87 -20.17
N GLY A 295 13.12 -20.58 -19.92
CA GLY A 295 13.03 -22.03 -19.96
C GLY A 295 12.10 -22.44 -21.08
#